data_AF-A0A3B8RJI3-F1
#
_entry.id   AF-A0A3B8RJI3-F1
#
_cell.length_a   1.000
_cell.length_b   1.000
_cell.length_c   1.000
_cell.angle_alpha   90.00
_cell.angle_beta   90.00
_cell.angle_gamma   90.00
#
_symmetry.space_group_name_H-M   'P 1'
#
loop_
_entity.id
_entity.type
_entity.pdbx_description
1 polymer ?
#
loop_
_entity_poly.entity_id
_entity_poly.type
_entity_poly.pdbx_seq_one_letter_code
_entity_poly.pdbx_strand_id
1 'polypeptide(L)' 'MQSQKIRIRLKAFDYKLIDQSAAEIVDTAKRTGAVVRGPVPLPTRFQRFDVLRSP' A
#
# COMPACT_ATOMS: atom_id res chain seq x y z
N MET A 1 7.78 26.87 8.14
CA MET A 1 8.42 25.63 7.61
C MET A 1 7.48 25.01 6.59
N GLN A 2 7.92 24.80 5.34
CA GLN A 2 7.07 24.17 4.32
C GLN A 2 6.66 22.77 4.80
N SER A 3 5.36 22.52 4.90
CA SER A 3 4.84 21.22 5.31
C SER A 3 5.08 20.22 4.18
N GLN A 4 6.15 19.44 4.30
CA GLN A 4 6.49 18.34 3.39
C GLN A 4 5.42 17.26 3.50
N LYS A 5 4.51 17.20 2.53
CA LYS A 5 3.38 16.25 2.51
C LYS A 5 3.69 15.08 1.59
N ILE A 6 4.16 13.97 2.17
CA ILE A 6 4.47 12.74 1.44
C ILE A 6 3.21 11.89 1.31
N ARG A 7 2.96 11.32 0.12
CA ARG A 7 1.89 10.33 -0.11
C ARG A 7 2.50 9.04 -0.61
N ILE A 8 2.31 7.95 0.14
CA ILE A 8 2.85 6.63 -0.18
C ILE A 8 1.72 5.79 -0.78
N ARG A 9 1.97 5.12 -1.91
CA ARG A 9 1.05 4.13 -2.49
C ARG A 9 1.75 2.78 -2.53
N LEU A 10 1.27 1.84 -1.73
CA LEU A 10 1.74 0.46 -1.73
C LEU A 10 0.94 -0.36 -2.76
N LYS A 11 1.63 -1.23 -3.50
CA LYS A 11 1.02 -2.20 -4.42
C LYS A 11 1.77 -3.52 -4.25
N ALA A 12 1.03 -4.59 -4.01
CA ALA A 12 1.57 -5.94 -3.95
C ALA A 12 0.50 -6.92 -4.47
N PHE A 13 0.93 -8.12 -4.83
CA PHE A 13 0.03 -9.21 -5.19
C PHE A 13 -0.41 -10.03 -3.96
N ASP A 14 0.44 -10.12 -2.94
CA ASP A 14 0.13 -10.78 -1.66
C ASP A 14 -0.40 -9.77 -0.64
N TYR A 15 -1.56 -10.08 -0.04
CA TYR A 15 -2.19 -9.26 0.98
C TYR A 15 -1.42 -9.27 2.31
N LYS A 16 -0.77 -10.39 2.68
CA LYS A 16 -0.07 -10.49 3.97
C LYS A 16 1.14 -9.56 4.01
N LEU A 17 1.91 -9.56 2.93
CA LEU A 17 3.11 -8.74 2.80
C LEU A 17 2.77 -7.25 2.85
N ILE A 18 1.74 -6.82 2.14
CA ILE A 18 1.36 -5.40 2.11
C ILE A 18 0.83 -4.90 3.45
N ASP A 19 0.09 -5.74 4.18
CA ASP A 19 -0.42 -5.41 5.51
C ASP A 19 0.72 -5.28 6.53
N GLN A 20 1.68 -6.22 6.50
CA GLN A 20 2.86 -6.17 7.36
C GLN A 20 3.70 -4.91 7.08
N SER A 21 4.02 -4.63 5.82
CA SER A 21 4.79 -3.44 5.44
C SER A 21 4.04 -2.14 5.76
N ALA A 22 2.71 -2.09 5.57
CA ALA A 22 1.91 -0.93 5.92
C ALA A 22 1.95 -0.65 7.43
N ALA A 23 1.86 -1.68 8.27
CA ALA A 23 1.98 -1.55 9.72
C ALA A 23 3.36 -1.02 10.13
N GLU A 24 4.43 -1.59 9.58
CA GLU A 24 5.81 -1.19 9.91
C GLU A 24 6.11 0.27 9.52
N ILE A 25 5.64 0.72 8.36
CA ILE A 25 5.77 2.11 7.91
C ILE A 25 5.02 3.06 8.84
N VAL A 26 3.80 2.69 9.24
CA VAL A 26 2.97 3.50 10.15
C VAL A 26 3.64 3.61 11.52
N ASP A 27 4.17 2.53 12.06
CA ASP A 27 4.83 2.54 13.37
C ASP A 27 6.13 3.35 13.35
N THR A 28 6.88 3.25 12.27
CA THR A 28 8.10 4.05 12.06
C THR A 28 7.77 5.53 11.94
N ALA A 29 6.74 5.90 11.16
CA ALA A 29 6.31 7.28 11.01
C ALA A 29 5.74 7.89 12.30
N LYS A 30 5.04 7.08 13.11
CA LYS A 30 4.60 7.49 14.46
C LYS A 30 5.80 7.74 15.38
N ARG A 31 6.83 6.88 15.33
CA ARG A 31 8.06 7.02 16.14
C ARG A 31 8.84 8.30 15.82
N THR A 32 8.84 8.74 14.56
CA THR A 32 9.49 9.99 14.14
C THR A 32 8.65 11.24 14.43
N GLY A 33 7.43 11.11 14.97
CA GLY A 33 6.55 12.23 15.29
C GLY A 33 5.81 12.81 14.09
N ALA A 34 5.77 12.09 12.95
CA ALA A 34 5.03 12.54 11.78
C ALA A 34 3.52 12.33 11.96
N VAL A 35 2.71 13.26 11.44
CA VAL A 35 1.24 13.12 11.43
C VAL A 35 0.83 12.13 10.34
N VAL A 36 0.42 10.93 10.74
CA VAL A 36 0.03 9.85 9.83
C VAL A 36 -1.49 9.88 9.59
N ARG A 37 -1.90 9.88 8.32
CA ARG A 37 -3.24 9.43 7.92
C ARG A 37 -3.13 7.95 7.63
N GLY A 38 -3.87 7.12 8.38
CA GLY A 38 -3.74 5.66 8.38
C GLY A 38 -3.86 5.02 6.99
N PRO A 39 -3.49 3.74 6.86
CA PRO A 39 -3.56 3.03 5.58
C PRO A 39 -5.00 3.01 5.09
N VAL A 40 -5.25 3.64 3.94
CA VAL A 40 -6.56 3.63 3.29
C VAL A 40 -6.54 2.51 2.24
N PRO A 41 -7.23 1.39 2.46
CA PRO A 41 -7.30 0.34 1.46
C PRO A 41 -8.07 0.86 0.25
N LEU A 42 -7.46 0.70 -0.92
CA LEU A 42 -8.12 1.00 -2.20
C LEU A 42 -8.69 -0.30 -2.78
N PRO A 43 -9.74 -0.23 -3.61
CA PRO A 43 -10.26 -1.41 -4.29
C PRO A 43 -9.17 -2.16 -5.05
N THR A 44 -9.11 -3.48 -4.86
CA THR A 44 -8.16 -4.36 -5.56
C THR A 44 -8.46 -4.36 -7.05
N ARG A 45 -7.44 -4.10 -7.87
CA ARG A 45 -7.55 -4.18 -9.32
C ARG A 45 -7.36 -5.62 -9.75
N PHE A 46 -8.40 -6.21 -10.33
CA PHE A 46 -8.32 -7.54 -10.92
C PHE A 46 -8.18 -7.39 -12.44
N GLN A 47 -7.06 -7.87 -12.99
CA GLN A 47 -6.90 -8.05 -14.43
C GLN A 47 -7.06 -9.52 -14.74
N ARG A 48 -8.10 -9.84 -15.49
CA ARG A 48 -8.35 -11.20 -16.00
C ARG A 48 -7.81 -11.24 -17.43
N PHE A 49 -7.04 -12.28 -17.72
CA PHE A 49 -6.52 -12.53 -19.05
C PHE A 49 -7.08 -13.87 -19.50
N ASP A 50 -7.82 -13.85 -20.60
CA ASP A 50 -8.29 -15.07 -21.23
C ASP A 50 -7.18 -15.61 -22.11
N VAL A 51 -6.74 -16.82 -21.82
CA VAL A 51 -5.73 -17.52 -22.60
C VAL A 51 -6.40 -18.70 -23.29
N LEU A 52 -6.29 -18.76 -24.62
CA LEU A 52 -6.64 -19.95 -25.39
C LEU A 52 -5.74 -21.10 -24.93
N ARG A 53 -6.34 -22.11 -24.27
CA ARG A 53 -5.62 -23.27 -23.74
C ARG A 53 -5.23 -24.28 -24.84
N SER A 54 -5.73 -24.07 -26.05
CA SER A 54 -5.63 -24.91 -27.24
C SER A 54 -5.94 -24.00 -28.45
N PRO A 55 -5.65 -24.38 -29.71
CA PRO A 55 -6.58 -24.03 -30.79
C PRO A 55 -8.02 -24.37 -30.39
#